data_AF-J0JCA4-F1
#
_entry.id   AF-J0JCA4-F1
#
_cell.length_a   1.000
_cell.length_b   1.000
_cell.length_c   1.000
_cell.angle_alpha   90.00
_cell.angle_beta   90.00
_cell.angle_gamma   90.00
#
_symmetry.space_group_name_H-M   'P 1'
#
loop_
_entity.id
_entity.type
_entity.pdbx_description
1 polymer ?
#
loop_
_entity_poly.entity_id
_entity_poly.type
_entity_poly.pdbx_seq_one_letter_code
_entity_poly.pdbx_strand_id
1 'polypeptide(L)'
;MGQHVFHNPQKHRIIFVEGITDYCYLSAFKLYLRYKEYKDNPIPFTFLPISGLKKDSKHMKETIKKLCELDNNPIVLIDDDRKCNSDQNATSEQFKKANKYLGNPITILQLSDCDRHFKQIEDCFSANDRNKYAKNKRMELSMAFKTRLLYSGKDDVMSEETKKNFLCLFEWIKKRV
;
A
#
# COMPACT_ATOMS: atom_id res chain seq x y z
N MET A 1 -3.94 -21.89 19.81
CA MET A 1 -2.84 -21.07 20.37
C MET A 1 -2.74 -19.80 19.53
N GLY A 2 -3.27 -18.68 20.01
CA GLY A 2 -3.14 -17.41 19.30
C GLY A 2 -1.71 -16.92 19.39
N GLN A 3 -0.98 -16.86 18.28
CA GLN A 3 0.31 -16.17 18.25
C GLN A 3 0.03 -14.66 18.36
N HIS A 4 0.15 -14.11 19.56
CA HIS A 4 0.26 -12.67 19.74
C HIS A 4 1.60 -12.23 19.15
N VAL A 5 1.56 -11.62 17.95
CA VAL A 5 2.74 -11.09 17.29
C VAL A 5 2.90 -9.64 17.73
N PHE A 6 3.82 -9.39 18.67
CA PHE A 6 4.22 -8.03 19.03
C PHE A 6 5.33 -7.58 18.07
N HIS A 7 5.05 -6.50 17.33
CA HIS A 7 6.06 -5.87 16.48
C HIS A 7 6.77 -4.78 17.30
N ASN A 8 8.10 -4.82 17.37
CA ASN A 8 8.86 -3.73 17.97
C ASN A 8 8.71 -2.48 17.08
N PRO A 9 8.04 -1.41 17.53
CA PRO A 9 7.79 -0.22 16.71
C PRO A 9 9.09 0.49 16.28
N GLN A 10 10.20 0.29 16.99
CA GLN A 10 11.51 0.80 16.57
C GLN A 10 12.11 0.04 15.38
N LYS A 11 11.67 -1.19 15.14
CA LYS A 11 12.09 -2.06 14.03
C LYS A 11 10.96 -2.35 13.03
N HIS A 12 9.77 -1.78 13.26
CA HIS A 12 8.58 -2.06 12.50
C HIS A 12 7.89 -0.75 12.12
N ARG A 13 7.91 -0.41 10.84
CA ARG A 13 7.39 0.86 10.33
C ARG A 13 5.92 0.78 10.00
N ILE A 14 5.22 1.90 10.15
CA ILE A 14 3.86 2.05 9.64
C ILE A 14 3.95 2.72 8.26
N ILE A 15 3.28 2.13 7.28
CA ILE A 15 3.11 2.69 5.94
C ILE A 15 1.64 3.05 5.77
N PHE A 16 1.38 4.33 5.65
CA PHE A 16 0.05 4.84 5.40
C PHE A 16 -0.31 4.65 3.93
N VAL A 17 -1.53 4.18 3.65
CA VAL A 17 -2.04 3.93 2.30
C VAL A 17 -3.33 4.69 2.08
N GLU A 18 -3.61 5.10 0.84
CA GLU A 18 -4.74 5.98 0.56
C GLU A 18 -6.08 5.37 0.98
N GLY A 19 -6.38 4.16 0.53
CA GLY A 19 -7.68 3.53 0.68
C GLY A 19 -7.72 2.30 1.59
N ILE A 20 -8.94 1.99 2.06
CA ILE A 20 -9.21 0.72 2.75
C ILE A 20 -9.01 -0.49 1.82
N THR A 21 -9.25 -0.33 0.53
CA THR A 21 -9.04 -1.37 -0.48
C THR A 21 -7.56 -1.71 -0.63
N ASP A 22 -6.69 -0.70 -0.70
CA ASP A 22 -5.23 -0.85 -0.76
C ASP A 22 -4.72 -1.58 0.47
N TYR A 23 -5.18 -1.14 1.65
CA TYR A 23 -4.90 -1.80 2.91
C TYR A 23 -5.31 -3.29 2.88
N CYS A 24 -6.48 -3.63 2.35
CA CYS A 24 -6.95 -5.01 2.26
C CYS A 24 -6.03 -5.86 1.37
N TYR A 25 -5.69 -5.39 0.16
CA TYR A 25 -4.81 -6.14 -0.75
C TYR A 25 -3.41 -6.30 -0.19
N LEU A 26 -2.80 -5.20 0.25
CA LEU A 26 -1.43 -5.20 0.78
C LEU A 26 -1.33 -6.04 2.06
N SER A 27 -2.28 -5.92 2.97
CA SER A 27 -2.27 -6.74 4.20
C SER A 27 -2.46 -8.23 3.92
N ALA A 28 -3.31 -8.57 2.96
CA ALA A 28 -3.49 -9.96 2.56
C ALA A 28 -2.23 -10.54 1.92
N PHE A 29 -1.59 -9.82 0.99
CA PHE A 29 -0.32 -10.24 0.39
C PHE A 29 0.83 -10.30 1.38
N LYS A 30 0.93 -9.35 2.32
CA LYS A 30 1.92 -9.41 3.41
C LYS A 30 1.82 -10.71 4.18
N LEU A 31 0.60 -11.10 4.57
CA LEU A 31 0.35 -12.32 5.32
C LEU A 31 0.69 -13.56 4.47
N TYR A 32 0.29 -13.58 3.20
CA TYR A 32 0.64 -14.66 2.27
C TYR A 32 2.16 -14.84 2.12
N LEU A 33 2.89 -13.76 1.84
CA LEU A 33 4.35 -13.77 1.69
C LEU A 33 5.05 -14.17 3.00
N ARG A 34 4.52 -13.74 4.16
CA ARG A 34 5.05 -14.18 5.47
C ARG A 34 4.99 -15.70 5.64
N TYR A 35 3.90 -16.34 5.23
CA TYR A 35 3.76 -17.79 5.39
C TYR A 35 4.61 -18.59 4.41
N LYS A 36 4.87 -18.06 3.21
CA LYS A 36 5.53 -18.78 2.12
C LYS A 36 7.03 -18.48 1.97
N GLU A 37 7.43 -17.21 2.10
CA GLU A 37 8.78 -16.75 1.73
C GLU A 37 9.54 -16.12 2.89
N TYR A 38 8.85 -15.46 3.84
CA TYR A 38 9.46 -14.64 4.89
C TYR A 38 9.23 -15.17 6.30
N LYS A 39 9.18 -16.50 6.48
CA LYS A 39 8.85 -17.14 7.76
C LYS A 39 9.81 -16.70 8.88
N ASP A 40 11.11 -16.62 8.56
CA ASP A 40 12.18 -16.31 9.51
C ASP A 40 12.69 -14.86 9.41
N ASN A 41 12.33 -14.12 8.35
CA ASN A 41 12.70 -12.72 8.14
C ASN A 41 11.46 -11.87 7.85
N PRO A 42 10.64 -11.56 8.86
CA PRO A 42 9.34 -10.93 8.64
C PRO A 42 9.49 -9.54 8.02
N ILE A 43 8.57 -9.22 7.11
CA ILE A 43 8.45 -7.89 6.50
C ILE A 43 8.28 -6.83 7.61
N PRO A 44 9.23 -5.89 7.78
CA PRO A 44 9.33 -5.03 8.96
C PRO A 44 8.43 -3.78 8.85
N PHE A 45 7.27 -3.89 8.21
CA PHE A 45 6.31 -2.80 8.14
C PHE A 45 4.88 -3.30 8.05
N THR A 46 3.92 -2.48 8.49
CA THR A 46 2.48 -2.73 8.39
C THR A 46 1.79 -1.57 7.68
N PHE A 47 0.59 -1.82 7.18
CA PHE A 47 -0.19 -0.81 6.46
C PHE A 47 -1.29 -0.24 7.34
N LEU A 48 -1.57 1.06 7.24
CA LEU A 48 -2.75 1.71 7.83
C LEU A 48 -3.44 2.62 6.81
N PRO A 49 -4.76 2.51 6.59
CA PRO A 49 -5.46 3.35 5.64
C PRO A 49 -5.74 4.76 6.18
N ILE A 50 -5.64 5.78 5.34
CA ILE A 50 -5.88 7.20 5.72
C ILE A 50 -7.14 7.83 5.11
N SER A 51 -8.01 7.02 4.51
CA SER A 51 -9.30 7.44 3.93
C SER A 51 -9.16 8.55 2.86
N GLY A 52 -8.18 8.36 1.97
CA GLY A 52 -7.86 9.18 0.81
C GLY A 52 -7.04 10.44 1.14
N LEU A 53 -6.30 10.94 0.13
CA LEU A 53 -5.43 12.11 0.28
C LEU A 53 -6.15 13.48 0.39
N LYS A 54 -7.48 13.50 0.48
CA LYS A 54 -8.35 14.70 0.44
C LYS A 54 -8.14 15.52 -0.85
N LYS A 55 -9.08 16.41 -1.20
CA LYS A 55 -9.06 17.13 -2.49
C LYS A 55 -8.60 18.59 -2.40
N ASP A 56 -8.55 19.14 -1.21
CA ASP A 56 -8.18 20.53 -1.00
C ASP A 56 -6.92 20.67 -0.12
N SER A 57 -6.18 21.74 -0.38
CA SER A 57 -4.88 21.99 0.26
C SER A 57 -4.98 22.12 1.78
N LYS A 58 -6.10 22.62 2.33
CA LYS A 58 -6.26 22.80 3.78
C LYS A 58 -6.33 21.43 4.47
N HIS A 59 -7.21 20.54 3.99
CA HIS A 59 -7.34 19.20 4.56
C HIS A 59 -6.11 18.32 4.27
N MET A 60 -5.39 18.52 3.16
CA MET A 60 -4.09 17.85 2.93
C MET A 60 -3.06 18.23 4.00
N LYS A 61 -2.90 19.53 4.30
CA LYS A 61 -1.99 20.01 5.34
C LYS A 61 -2.38 19.48 6.72
N GLU A 62 -3.69 19.42 7.02
CA GLU A 62 -4.19 18.83 8.26
C GLU A 62 -3.88 17.32 8.34
N THR A 63 -4.08 16.60 7.24
CA THR A 63 -3.73 15.17 7.13
C THR A 63 -2.24 14.97 7.39
N ILE A 64 -1.37 15.79 6.80
CA ILE A 64 0.08 15.74 7.02
C ILE A 64 0.42 15.94 8.51
N LYS A 65 -0.17 16.94 9.16
CA LYS A 65 0.05 17.19 10.60
C LYS A 65 -0.39 16.00 11.45
N LYS A 66 -1.60 15.48 11.21
CA LYS A 66 -2.12 14.29 11.91
C LYS A 66 -1.21 13.08 11.73
N LEU A 67 -0.64 12.89 10.54
CA LEU A 67 0.34 11.82 10.31
C LEU A 67 1.60 11.99 11.14
N CYS A 68 2.09 13.22 11.30
CA CYS A 68 3.25 13.53 12.14
C CYS A 68 2.95 13.42 13.65
N GLU A 69 1.68 13.56 14.05
CA GLU A 69 1.23 13.30 15.44
C GLU A 69 1.19 11.80 15.75
N LEU A 70 0.91 10.96 14.74
CA LEU A 70 0.78 9.51 14.89
C LEU A 70 2.12 8.76 14.78
N ASP A 71 3.05 9.27 13.97
CA ASP A 71 4.35 8.66 13.74
C ASP A 71 5.43 9.75 13.61
N ASN A 72 6.59 9.54 14.22
CA ASN A 72 7.69 10.52 14.20
C ASN A 72 8.31 10.70 12.80
N ASN A 73 8.20 9.68 11.94
CA ASN A 73 8.73 9.66 10.58
C ASN A 73 7.71 8.99 9.66
N PRO A 74 6.55 9.62 9.41
CA PRO A 74 5.46 8.98 8.69
C PRO A 74 5.87 8.67 7.25
N ILE A 75 5.48 7.49 6.78
CA ILE A 75 5.69 7.03 5.40
C ILE A 75 4.34 6.84 4.74
N VAL A 76 4.11 7.48 3.60
CA VAL A 76 2.85 7.35 2.84
C VAL A 76 3.15 6.74 1.48
N LEU A 77 2.48 5.63 1.15
CA LEU A 77 2.46 5.04 -0.17
C LEU A 77 1.27 5.64 -0.95
N ILE A 78 1.57 6.29 -2.07
CA ILE A 78 0.61 7.00 -2.91
C ILE A 78 0.49 6.38 -4.30
N ASP A 79 -0.69 6.52 -4.89
CA ASP A 79 -0.93 6.23 -6.30
C ASP A 79 -0.22 7.25 -7.20
N ASP A 80 0.00 6.86 -8.46
CA ASP A 80 0.37 7.75 -9.56
C ASP A 80 -0.87 8.09 -10.39
N ASP A 81 -1.65 9.07 -9.91
CA ASP A 81 -2.86 9.55 -10.57
C ASP A 81 -2.57 10.60 -11.67
N ARG A 82 -1.32 10.74 -12.11
CA ARG A 82 -0.96 11.59 -13.25
C ARG A 82 -1.59 11.02 -14.52
N LYS A 83 -2.61 11.71 -15.05
CA LYS A 83 -3.07 11.47 -16.42
C LYS A 83 -1.98 11.92 -17.41
N CYS A 84 -1.90 11.26 -18.57
CA CYS A 84 -0.95 11.57 -19.66
C CYS A 84 -0.92 13.04 -20.08
N ASN A 85 -1.93 13.83 -19.73
CA ASN A 85 -2.03 15.24 -20.06
C ASN A 85 -1.87 16.09 -18.80
N SER A 86 -0.62 16.27 -18.34
CA SER A 86 -0.19 17.42 -17.51
C SER A 86 -1.17 17.95 -16.44
N ASP A 87 -1.87 17.08 -15.71
CA ASP A 87 -2.85 17.53 -14.73
C ASP A 87 -2.12 17.99 -13.46
N GLN A 88 -1.90 19.30 -13.35
CA GLN A 88 -1.41 19.96 -12.12
C GLN A 88 -2.35 19.76 -10.91
N ASN A 89 -3.49 19.08 -11.12
CA ASN A 89 -4.56 18.77 -10.18
C ASN A 89 -4.59 17.29 -9.72
N ALA A 90 -3.62 16.47 -10.13
CA ALA A 90 -3.43 15.14 -9.56
C ALA A 90 -3.31 15.25 -8.02
N THR A 91 -4.12 14.46 -7.30
CA THR A 91 -4.23 14.51 -5.84
C THR A 91 -2.90 14.16 -5.19
N SER A 92 -2.17 13.21 -5.77
CA SER A 92 -0.83 12.82 -5.34
C SER A 92 0.18 13.98 -5.42
N GLU A 93 0.17 14.73 -6.52
CA GLU A 93 1.06 15.88 -6.74
C GLU A 93 0.71 17.06 -5.83
N GLN A 94 -0.59 17.30 -5.60
CA GLN A 94 -1.01 18.30 -4.62
C GLN A 94 -0.58 17.91 -3.20
N PHE A 95 -0.67 16.63 -2.84
CA PHE A 95 -0.19 16.14 -1.55
C PHE A 95 1.33 16.30 -1.40
N LYS A 96 2.12 15.98 -2.44
CA LYS A 96 3.56 16.25 -2.47
C LYS A 96 3.89 17.73 -2.32
N LYS A 97 3.16 18.62 -3.00
CA LYS A 97 3.31 20.07 -2.85
C LYS A 97 3.00 20.54 -1.43
N ALA A 98 1.94 20.01 -0.82
CA ALA A 98 1.59 20.30 0.57
C ALA A 98 2.68 19.82 1.55
N ASN A 99 3.23 18.62 1.33
CA ASN A 99 4.35 18.08 2.10
C ASN A 99 5.59 18.97 1.97
N LYS A 100 5.95 19.35 0.74
CA LYS A 100 7.07 20.28 0.46
C LYS A 100 6.88 21.63 1.12
N TYR A 101 5.68 22.19 1.07
CA TYR A 101 5.36 23.46 1.73
C TYR A 101 5.53 23.41 3.25
N LEU A 102 5.29 22.24 3.87
CA LEU A 102 5.48 22.02 5.29
C LEU A 102 6.90 21.57 5.68
N GLY A 103 7.85 21.57 4.73
CA GLY A 103 9.24 21.19 4.99
C GLY A 103 9.55 19.70 4.81
N ASN A 104 8.75 18.97 4.03
CA ASN A 104 8.86 17.52 3.80
C ASN A 104 8.87 16.66 5.07
N PRO A 105 7.92 16.84 6.01
CA PRO A 105 7.87 16.01 7.22
C PRO A 105 7.48 14.54 6.95
N ILE A 106 6.94 14.22 5.76
CA ILE A 106 6.53 12.87 5.38
C ILE A 106 7.46 12.30 4.30
N THR A 107 7.83 11.02 4.45
CA THR A 107 8.44 10.24 3.38
C THR A 107 7.34 9.73 2.45
N ILE A 108 7.34 10.19 1.20
CA ILE A 108 6.34 9.77 0.20
C ILE A 108 6.97 8.71 -0.69
N LEU A 109 6.33 7.54 -0.76
CA LEU A 109 6.64 6.46 -1.69
C LEU A 109 5.60 6.48 -2.81
N GLN A 110 6.01 6.72 -4.05
CA GLN A 110 5.09 6.63 -5.18
C GLN A 110 5.19 5.26 -5.85
N LEU A 111 4.06 4.63 -6.14
CA LEU A 111 4.03 3.28 -6.74
C LEU A 111 4.83 3.19 -8.05
N SER A 112 4.76 4.22 -8.89
CA SER A 112 5.46 4.19 -10.18
C SER A 112 6.98 4.32 -10.09
N ASP A 113 7.51 4.69 -8.91
CA ASP A 113 8.94 4.64 -8.62
C ASP A 113 9.43 3.21 -8.30
N CYS A 114 8.50 2.28 -8.03
CA CYS A 114 8.77 0.85 -7.92
C CYS A 114 8.81 0.20 -9.30
N ASP A 115 7.73 0.36 -10.06
CA ASP A 115 7.61 -0.06 -11.45
C ASP A 115 6.69 0.94 -12.16
N ARG A 116 7.13 1.48 -13.30
CA ARG A 116 6.37 2.49 -14.06
C ARG A 116 4.95 2.05 -14.46
N HIS A 117 4.67 0.75 -14.48
CA HIS A 117 3.35 0.19 -14.76
C HIS A 117 2.44 0.18 -13.53
N PHE A 118 3.00 0.27 -12.31
CA PHE A 118 2.25 0.35 -11.06
C PHE A 118 1.79 1.78 -10.83
N LYS A 119 0.63 2.15 -11.40
CA LYS A 119 0.02 3.46 -11.13
C LYS A 119 -0.87 3.40 -9.90
N GLN A 120 -1.57 2.30 -9.71
CA GLN A 120 -2.37 2.02 -8.51
C GLN A 120 -2.06 0.62 -7.98
N ILE A 121 -2.49 0.32 -6.77
CA ILE A 121 -2.29 -1.02 -6.18
C ILE A 121 -2.94 -2.11 -7.06
N GLU A 122 -4.06 -1.81 -7.72
CA GLU A 122 -4.72 -2.74 -8.63
C GLU A 122 -3.87 -3.10 -9.87
N ASP A 123 -2.87 -2.29 -10.22
CA ASP A 123 -1.95 -2.59 -11.33
C ASP A 123 -0.88 -3.63 -10.95
N CYS A 124 -0.75 -3.98 -9.66
CA CYS A 124 0.08 -5.12 -9.23
C CYS A 124 -0.55 -6.47 -9.60
N PHE A 125 -1.85 -6.51 -9.93
CA PHE A 125 -2.53 -7.73 -10.34
C PHE A 125 -2.36 -8.01 -11.83
N SER A 126 -2.21 -9.29 -12.19
CA SER A 126 -2.34 -9.73 -13.59
C SER A 126 -3.71 -9.35 -14.14
N ALA A 127 -3.86 -9.27 -15.46
CA ALA A 127 -5.13 -8.93 -16.09
C ALA A 127 -6.30 -9.84 -15.63
N ASN A 128 -6.03 -11.14 -15.49
CA ASN A 128 -7.02 -12.12 -15.04
C ASN A 128 -7.38 -11.95 -13.56
N ASP A 129 -6.38 -11.80 -12.68
CA ASP A 129 -6.63 -11.63 -11.25
C ASP A 129 -7.29 -10.27 -10.98
N ARG A 130 -6.90 -9.22 -11.71
CA ARG A 130 -7.52 -7.90 -11.66
C ARG A 130 -8.99 -7.98 -12.03
N ASN A 131 -9.34 -8.64 -13.13
CA ASN A 131 -10.73 -8.81 -13.56
C ASN A 131 -11.58 -9.53 -12.49
N LYS A 132 -10.97 -10.47 -11.76
CA LYS A 132 -11.64 -11.29 -10.76
C LYS A 132 -11.79 -10.61 -9.39
N TYR A 133 -10.78 -9.87 -8.95
CA TYR A 133 -10.71 -9.37 -7.58
C TYR A 133 -10.67 -7.85 -7.45
N ALA A 134 -10.22 -7.12 -8.48
CA ALA A 134 -9.92 -5.69 -8.40
C ALA A 134 -10.66 -4.81 -9.42
N LYS A 135 -11.54 -5.40 -10.27
CA LYS A 135 -12.27 -4.66 -11.31
C LYS A 135 -13.37 -3.75 -10.76
N ASN A 136 -14.06 -4.20 -9.72
CA ASN A 136 -15.06 -3.41 -9.01
C ASN A 136 -14.52 -3.20 -7.60
N LYS A 137 -14.34 -1.96 -7.13
CA LYS A 137 -13.87 -1.62 -5.76
C LYS A 137 -14.89 -2.01 -4.69
N ARG A 138 -15.38 -3.26 -4.70
CA ARG A 138 -16.28 -3.83 -3.71
C ARG A 138 -15.43 -4.43 -2.60
N MET A 139 -15.62 -3.93 -1.39
CA MET A 139 -14.96 -4.43 -0.18
C MET A 139 -15.11 -5.95 -0.03
N GLU A 140 -16.27 -6.50 -0.41
CA GLU A 140 -16.55 -7.95 -0.43
C GLU A 140 -15.54 -8.75 -1.26
N LEU A 141 -15.10 -8.24 -2.41
CA LEU A 141 -14.11 -8.93 -3.26
C LEU A 141 -12.72 -8.92 -2.63
N SER A 142 -12.33 -7.81 -1.99
CA SER A 142 -11.06 -7.72 -1.25
C SER A 142 -11.03 -8.62 0.00
N MET A 143 -12.18 -8.81 0.66
CA MET A 143 -12.33 -9.74 1.77
C MET A 143 -12.34 -11.20 1.30
N ALA A 144 -13.08 -11.52 0.23
CA ALA A 144 -13.07 -12.84 -0.39
C ALA A 144 -11.67 -13.21 -0.88
N PHE A 145 -10.93 -12.24 -1.42
CA PHE A 145 -9.52 -12.34 -1.77
C PHE A 145 -8.67 -12.74 -0.55
N LYS A 146 -8.77 -11.99 0.55
CA LYS A 146 -8.03 -12.28 1.79
C LYS A 146 -8.34 -13.68 2.32
N THR A 147 -9.61 -14.09 2.32
CA THR A 147 -10.02 -15.41 2.79
C THR A 147 -9.47 -16.51 1.89
N ARG A 148 -9.56 -16.35 0.56
CA ARG A 148 -9.07 -17.37 -0.39
C ARG A 148 -7.55 -17.49 -0.36
N LEU A 149 -6.84 -16.37 -0.29
CA LEU A 149 -5.38 -16.35 -0.25
C LEU A 149 -4.81 -16.99 1.02
N LEU A 150 -5.48 -16.82 2.16
CA LEU A 150 -4.99 -17.32 3.45
C LEU A 150 -5.47 -18.72 3.81
N TYR A 151 -6.67 -19.13 3.38
CA TYR A 151 -7.33 -20.34 3.90
C TYR A 151 -7.65 -21.41 2.86
N SER A 152 -7.42 -21.17 1.56
CA SER A 152 -7.77 -22.18 0.54
C SER A 152 -6.85 -23.41 0.52
N GLY A 153 -5.67 -23.33 1.14
CA GLY A 153 -4.66 -24.40 1.14
C GLY A 153 -4.06 -24.69 -0.24
N LYS A 154 -4.45 -23.95 -1.29
CA LYS A 154 -3.97 -24.12 -2.66
C LYS A 154 -3.03 -22.96 -3.04
N ASP A 155 -1.93 -23.27 -3.73
CA ASP A 155 -1.03 -22.25 -4.28
C ASP A 155 -1.53 -21.63 -5.60
N ASP A 156 -2.64 -22.12 -6.16
CA ASP A 156 -3.23 -21.68 -7.43
C ASP A 156 -4.16 -20.46 -7.31
N VAL A 157 -4.22 -19.85 -6.12
CA VAL A 157 -5.19 -18.79 -5.83
C VAL A 157 -4.97 -17.56 -6.71
N MET A 158 -3.71 -17.26 -7.03
CA MET A 158 -3.25 -16.13 -7.83
C MET A 158 -2.24 -16.59 -8.88
N SER A 159 -2.18 -15.86 -9.99
CA SER A 159 -1.11 -16.02 -10.97
C SER A 159 0.26 -15.72 -10.37
N GLU A 160 1.29 -16.39 -10.91
CA GLU A 160 2.69 -16.11 -10.56
C GLU A 160 3.10 -14.68 -10.87
N GLU A 161 2.51 -14.06 -11.89
CA GLU A 161 2.70 -12.64 -12.21
C GLU A 161 2.28 -11.74 -11.04
N THR A 162 1.05 -11.89 -10.54
CA THR A 162 0.56 -11.12 -9.39
C THR A 162 1.47 -11.31 -8.17
N LYS A 163 1.86 -12.57 -7.86
CA LYS A 163 2.75 -12.85 -6.73
C LYS A 163 4.09 -12.13 -6.85
N LYS A 164 4.73 -12.20 -8.02
CA LYS A 164 6.01 -11.53 -8.32
C LYS A 164 5.89 -10.00 -8.22
N ASN A 165 4.79 -9.42 -8.70
CA ASN A 165 4.56 -7.98 -8.63
C ASN A 165 4.46 -7.49 -7.19
N PHE A 166 3.66 -8.16 -6.35
CA PHE A 166 3.57 -7.81 -4.93
C PHE A 166 4.87 -8.07 -4.18
N LEU A 167 5.58 -9.16 -4.48
CA LEU A 167 6.91 -9.41 -3.91
C LEU A 167 7.90 -8.29 -4.25
N CYS A 168 7.92 -7.87 -5.53
CA CYS A 168 8.75 -6.76 -6.01
C CYS A 168 8.44 -5.46 -5.25
N LEU A 169 7.16 -5.12 -5.12
CA LEU A 169 6.71 -3.95 -4.37
C LEU A 169 7.18 -4.00 -2.91
N PHE A 170 7.06 -5.15 -2.25
CA PHE A 170 7.41 -5.31 -0.85
C PHE A 170 8.90 -5.20 -0.60
N GLU A 171 9.72 -5.81 -1.45
CA GLU A 171 11.18 -5.68 -1.39
C GLU A 171 11.64 -4.26 -1.73
N TRP A 172 10.95 -3.57 -2.64
CA TRP A 172 11.21 -2.16 -2.94
C TRP A 172 10.91 -1.23 -1.76
N ILE A 173 9.79 -1.46 -1.06
CA ILE A 173 9.43 -0.76 0.17
C ILE A 173 10.47 -1.04 1.25
N LYS A 174 10.80 -2.32 1.49
CA LYS A 174 11.74 -2.76 2.53
C LYS A 174 13.11 -2.09 2.43
N LYS A 175 13.57 -1.78 1.22
CA LYS A 175 14.84 -1.07 0.97
C LYS A 175 14.80 0.43 1.32
N ARG A 176 13.62 0.99 1.59
CA ARG A 176 13.37 2.44 1.83
C ARG A 176 12.85 2.75 3.23
N VAL A 177 12.55 1.74 4.04
CA VAL A 177 11.93 1.88 5.37
C VAL A 177 12.84 1.39 6.49
#